data_AF-A0A8D0HLL5-F1
#
_entry.id   AF-A0A8D0HLL5-F1
#
_cell.length_a   1.000
_cell.length_b   1.000
_cell.length_c   1.000
_cell.angle_alpha   90.00
_cell.angle_beta   90.00
_cell.angle_gamma   90.00
#
_symmetry.space_group_name_H-M   'P 1'
#
loop_
_entity.id
_entity.type
_entity.pdbx_description
1 polymer ?
#
loop_
_entity_poly.entity_id
_entity_poly.type
_entity_poly.pdbx_seq_one_letter_code
_entity_poly.pdbx_strand_id
1 'polypeptide(L)'
;CCPVYLGGSSTPHGIGTNISQRTCDQLRCTACDFRVLHYDDYLWDKSCDYLFFRNNMPELSKLRVKMMKKEGTRAYACQCTWRSVDELTDLSTDRQLRWGDFC
;
A
#
# COMPACT_ATOMS: atom_id res chain seq x y z
N CYS A 1 -9.33 4.44 10.54
CA CYS A 1 -8.35 5.49 10.92
C CYS A 1 -8.51 6.73 10.04
N CYS A 2 -8.50 7.91 10.65
CA CYS A 2 -8.39 9.19 9.95
C CYS A 2 -7.44 10.11 10.76
N PRO A 3 -6.32 10.60 10.17
CA PRO A 3 -5.84 10.43 8.79
C PRO A 3 -5.28 9.03 8.50
N VAL A 4 -5.21 8.66 7.22
CA VAL A 4 -4.56 7.41 6.78
C VAL A 4 -3.11 7.72 6.43
N TYR A 5 -2.18 7.07 7.13
CA TYR A 5 -0.76 7.17 6.83
C TYR A 5 -0.25 5.86 6.20
N LEU A 6 0.48 5.97 5.10
CA LEU A 6 1.28 4.87 4.55
C LEU A 6 2.70 5.01 5.08
N GLY A 7 3.34 3.91 5.46
CA GLY A 7 4.72 3.92 5.94
C GLY A 7 5.49 2.75 5.38
N GLY A 8 6.80 2.91 5.19
CA GLY A 8 7.70 1.83 4.83
C GLY A 8 7.85 0.79 5.94
N SER A 9 8.56 -0.31 5.65
CA SER A 9 8.78 -1.41 6.60
C SER A 9 9.59 -1.01 7.84
N SER A 10 10.37 0.08 7.77
CA SER A 10 11.05 0.69 8.92
C SER A 10 10.10 1.35 9.92
N THR A 11 8.83 1.53 9.57
CA THR A 11 7.82 2.15 10.43
C THR A 11 7.02 1.08 11.17
N PRO A 12 6.97 1.09 12.52
CA PRO A 12 6.25 0.07 13.29
C PRO A 12 4.73 0.06 12.99
N HIS A 13 4.14 -1.14 12.90
CA HIS A 13 2.70 -1.38 12.68
C HIS A 13 1.85 -1.10 13.95
N GLY A 14 0.59 -0.66 13.78
CA GLY A 14 -0.42 -0.60 14.87
C GLY A 14 -1.55 0.44 14.67
N ILE A 15 -2.39 0.67 15.70
CA ILE A 15 -3.45 1.72 15.79
C ILE A 15 -2.93 3.14 16.07
N GLY A 16 -3.26 4.09 15.20
CA GLY A 16 -2.97 5.50 15.41
C GLY A 16 -4.05 6.21 16.21
N THR A 17 -3.80 6.48 17.48
CA THR A 17 -4.47 7.58 18.20
C THR A 17 -3.65 8.85 17.98
N ASN A 18 -4.13 10.02 18.38
CA ASN A 18 -3.52 11.36 18.14
C ASN A 18 -2.09 11.56 18.72
N ILE A 19 -1.44 10.47 19.14
CA ILE A 19 -0.12 10.35 19.78
C ILE A 19 0.71 9.20 19.11
N SER A 20 0.12 8.36 18.25
CA SER A 20 0.80 7.23 17.59
C SER A 20 0.60 7.26 16.07
N GLN A 21 1.67 7.47 15.30
CA GLN A 21 1.64 7.35 13.83
C GLN A 21 1.76 5.87 13.45
N ARG A 22 0.71 5.30 12.88
CA ARG A 22 0.56 3.84 12.88
C ARG A 22 -0.22 3.41 11.64
N THR A 23 0.34 2.43 10.91
CA THR A 23 -0.06 2.06 9.54
C THR A 23 -1.28 1.14 9.54
N CYS A 24 -2.31 1.49 8.77
CA CYS A 24 -3.57 0.74 8.68
C CYS A 24 -3.38 -0.62 7.97
N ASP A 25 -3.79 -1.70 8.63
CA ASP A 25 -3.74 -3.10 8.17
C ASP A 25 -4.99 -3.55 7.35
N GLN A 26 -6.04 -2.71 7.29
CA GLN A 26 -7.29 -2.97 6.55
C GLN A 26 -7.62 -1.89 5.50
N LEU A 27 -6.63 -1.46 4.73
CA LEU A 27 -6.85 -0.54 3.62
C LEU A 27 -7.73 -1.18 2.53
N ARG A 28 -8.76 -0.45 2.08
CA ARG A 28 -9.64 -0.83 0.98
C ARG A 28 -9.66 0.26 -0.08
N CYS A 29 -9.53 -0.13 -1.33
CA CYS A 29 -9.62 0.83 -2.43
C CYS A 29 -11.08 1.13 -2.73
N THR A 30 -11.51 2.39 -2.62
CA THR A 30 -12.89 2.81 -2.94
C THR A 30 -13.18 2.82 -4.44
N ALA A 31 -12.16 2.65 -5.30
CA ALA A 31 -12.33 2.62 -6.75
C ALA A 31 -12.63 1.22 -7.31
N CYS A 32 -11.90 0.21 -6.83
CA CYS A 32 -12.11 -1.19 -7.26
C CYS A 32 -12.82 -2.03 -6.20
N ASP A 33 -13.00 -1.50 -4.99
CA ASP A 33 -13.60 -2.19 -3.84
C ASP A 33 -12.80 -3.42 -3.33
N PHE A 34 -11.55 -3.56 -3.78
CA PHE A 34 -10.63 -4.60 -3.32
C PHE A 34 -9.78 -4.14 -2.12
N ARG A 35 -9.37 -5.10 -1.31
CA ARG A 35 -8.38 -4.89 -0.24
C ARG A 35 -7.03 -4.50 -0.84
N VAL A 36 -6.39 -3.50 -0.25
CA VAL A 36 -5.03 -3.10 -0.59
C VAL A 36 -4.08 -4.05 0.16
N LEU A 37 -3.32 -4.84 -0.60
CA LEU A 37 -2.28 -5.69 -0.06
C LEU A 37 -1.02 -4.85 0.18
N HIS A 38 -0.25 -5.21 1.21
CA HIS A 38 1.03 -4.58 1.53
C HIS A 38 2.12 -5.64 1.69
N TYR A 39 3.34 -5.30 1.28
CA TYR A 39 4.50 -6.18 1.34
C TYR A 39 5.70 -5.42 1.89
N ASP A 40 6.22 -5.90 3.02
CA ASP A 40 7.36 -5.34 3.74
C ASP A 40 8.69 -5.62 3.05
N ASP A 41 9.57 -4.63 3.03
CA ASP A 41 10.88 -4.66 2.39
C ASP A 41 10.82 -4.90 0.87
N TYR A 42 9.73 -4.45 0.25
CA TYR A 42 9.51 -4.50 -1.19
C TYR A 42 9.03 -3.17 -1.74
N LEU A 43 9.36 -2.95 -3.01
CA LEU A 43 8.81 -1.90 -3.86
C LEU A 43 8.37 -2.46 -5.21
N TRP A 44 7.47 -1.75 -5.87
CA TRP A 44 7.01 -2.09 -7.20
C TRP A 44 8.03 -1.65 -8.24
N ASP A 45 8.33 -2.55 -9.16
CA ASP A 45 9.17 -2.23 -10.31
C ASP A 45 8.54 -1.13 -11.18
N LYS A 46 9.36 -0.33 -11.84
CA LYS A 46 8.87 0.75 -12.72
C LYS A 46 8.16 0.22 -13.98
N SER A 47 8.39 -1.05 -14.34
CA SER A 47 7.68 -1.75 -15.41
C SER A 47 6.33 -2.33 -14.98
N CYS A 48 5.83 -1.96 -13.80
CA CYS A 48 4.49 -2.28 -13.34
C CYS A 48 3.44 -1.48 -14.13
N ASP A 49 2.47 -2.19 -14.70
CA ASP A 49 1.37 -1.59 -15.45
C ASP A 49 0.03 -1.89 -14.81
N TYR A 50 -0.98 -1.08 -15.14
CA TYR A 50 -2.36 -1.27 -14.68
C TYR A 50 -2.89 -2.68 -15.00
N LEU A 51 -2.63 -3.20 -16.21
CA LEU A 51 -3.05 -4.53 -16.63
C LEU A 51 -2.41 -5.64 -15.79
N PHE A 52 -1.18 -5.42 -15.30
CA PHE A 52 -0.51 -6.39 -14.44
C PHE A 52 -1.28 -6.57 -13.14
N PHE A 53 -1.61 -5.50 -12.42
CA PHE A 53 -2.38 -5.61 -11.18
C PHE A 53 -3.78 -6.15 -11.41
N ARG A 54 -4.46 -5.71 -12.47
CA ARG A 54 -5.80 -6.18 -12.80
C ARG A 54 -5.87 -7.70 -13.06
N ASN A 55 -4.85 -8.26 -13.70
CA ASN A 55 -4.82 -9.69 -14.06
C ASN A 55 -4.17 -10.58 -12.99
N ASN A 56 -3.34 -10.01 -12.11
CA ASN A 56 -2.53 -10.77 -11.17
C ASN A 56 -2.92 -10.60 -9.70
N MET A 57 -3.68 -9.57 -9.31
CA MET A 57 -4.19 -9.47 -7.93
C MET A 57 -5.35 -10.45 -7.68
N PRO A 58 -5.41 -11.15 -6.53
CA PRO A 58 -4.53 -11.04 -5.34
C PRO A 58 -3.35 -12.03 -5.28
N GLU A 59 -2.96 -12.64 -6.39
CA GLU A 59 -1.98 -13.73 -6.44
C GLU A 59 -0.54 -13.26 -6.17
N LEU A 60 -0.09 -13.37 -4.91
CA LEU A 60 1.26 -13.00 -4.47
C LEU A 60 2.36 -13.61 -5.34
N SER A 61 2.24 -14.90 -5.71
CA SER A 61 3.23 -15.58 -6.55
C SER A 61 3.47 -14.87 -7.88
N LYS A 62 2.41 -14.30 -8.47
CA LYS A 62 2.52 -13.53 -9.70
C LYS A 62 3.01 -12.12 -9.44
N LEU A 63 2.55 -11.48 -8.37
CA LEU A 63 2.94 -10.10 -8.04
C LEU A 63 4.43 -9.98 -7.70
N ARG A 64 5.00 -11.00 -7.05
CA ARG A 64 6.41 -11.05 -6.64
C ARG A 64 7.38 -10.90 -7.80
N VAL A 65 7.00 -11.27 -9.03
CA VAL A 65 7.87 -11.10 -10.22
C VAL A 65 8.13 -9.64 -10.57
N LYS A 66 7.26 -8.73 -10.12
CA LYS A 66 7.36 -7.28 -10.33
C LYS A 66 7.67 -6.53 -9.04
N MET A 67 8.06 -7.25 -7.98
CA MET A 67 8.53 -6.67 -6.73
C MET A 67 10.05 -6.70 -6.67
N MET A 68 10.65 -5.57 -6.29
CA MET A 68 12.06 -5.48 -5.98
C MET A 68 12.24 -5.43 -4.46
N LYS A 69 13.19 -6.23 -3.94
CA LYS A 69 13.57 -6.15 -2.53
C LYS A 69 14.26 -4.83 -2.25
N LYS A 70 13.77 -4.09 -1.27
CA LYS A 70 14.43 -2.90 -0.74
C LYS A 70 14.03 -2.73 0.72
N GLU A 71 15.01 -2.90 1.57
CA GLU A 71 14.85 -2.74 3.02
C GLU A 71 14.38 -1.34 3.35
N GLY A 72 13.45 -1.27 4.30
CA GLY A 72 12.83 -0.03 4.75
C GLY A 72 11.70 0.50 3.87
N THR A 73 11.32 -0.20 2.81
CA THR A 73 10.20 0.18 1.94
C THR A 73 9.04 -0.79 2.02
N ARG A 74 7.85 -0.32 1.67
CA ARG A 74 6.63 -1.12 1.63
C ARG A 74 5.89 -0.91 0.33
N ALA A 75 5.53 -2.02 -0.31
CA ALA A 75 4.78 -2.03 -1.55
C ALA A 75 3.30 -2.25 -1.25
N TYR A 76 2.49 -1.25 -1.53
CA TYR A 76 1.02 -1.29 -1.42
C TYR A 76 0.40 -1.45 -2.80
N ALA A 77 -0.60 -2.32 -2.96
CA ALA A 77 -1.36 -2.38 -4.21
C ALA A 77 -2.76 -2.97 -4.04
N CYS A 78 -3.65 -2.56 -4.93
CA CYS A 78 -4.94 -3.19 -5.21
C CYS A 78 -5.04 -3.55 -6.71
N GLN A 79 -6.21 -3.96 -7.17
CA GLN A 79 -6.42 -4.30 -8.58
C GLN A 79 -6.30 -3.12 -9.57
N CYS A 80 -6.39 -1.88 -9.09
CA CYS A 80 -6.43 -0.71 -9.97
C CYS A 80 -5.31 0.31 -9.74
N THR A 81 -4.72 0.35 -8.55
CA THR A 81 -3.63 1.28 -8.21
C THR A 81 -2.60 0.58 -7.34
N TRP A 82 -1.37 1.10 -7.37
CA TRP A 82 -0.24 0.61 -6.58
C TRP A 82 0.64 1.78 -6.18
N ARG A 83 1.35 1.61 -5.08
CA ARG A 83 2.26 2.62 -4.54
C ARG A 83 3.36 1.95 -3.74
N SER A 84 4.57 2.46 -3.87
CA SER A 84 5.68 2.10 -2.98
C SER A 84 5.98 3.27 -2.08
N VAL A 85 6.17 2.98 -0.80
CA VAL A 85 6.36 3.98 0.24
C VAL A 85 7.56 3.58 1.07
N ASP A 86 8.53 4.47 1.17
CA ASP A 86 9.72 4.33 1.99
C ASP A 86 9.58 5.11 3.30
N GLU A 87 9.10 6.36 3.22
CA GLU A 87 8.88 7.23 4.37
C GLU A 87 7.39 7.42 4.68
N LEU A 88 7.07 7.81 5.93
CA LEU A 88 5.70 8.06 6.36
C LEU A 88 5.04 9.11 5.46
N THR A 89 4.08 8.68 4.66
CA THR A 89 3.36 9.50 3.69
C THR A 89 1.90 9.62 4.12
N ASP A 90 1.42 10.84 4.28
CA ASP A 90 0.01 11.10 4.55
C ASP A 90 -0.83 10.99 3.27
N LEU A 91 -1.69 9.96 3.20
CA LEU A 91 -2.62 9.78 2.07
C LEU A 91 -3.65 10.89 1.98
N SER A 92 -3.90 11.65 3.06
CA SER A 92 -4.81 12.80 3.01
C SER A 92 -4.36 13.85 1.98
N THR A 93 -3.05 13.93 1.74
CA THR A 93 -2.45 14.83 0.76
C THR A 93 -2.51 14.28 -0.67
N ASP A 94 -2.59 12.97 -0.85
CA ASP A 94 -2.60 12.30 -2.15
C ASP A 94 -4.03 11.91 -2.57
N ARG A 95 -4.78 12.90 -3.05
CA ARG A 95 -6.17 12.74 -3.52
C ARG A 95 -6.32 11.79 -4.72
N GLN A 96 -5.23 11.38 -5.37
CA GLN A 96 -5.29 10.43 -6.48
C GLN A 96 -5.43 8.99 -5.99
N LEU A 97 -4.89 8.69 -4.81
CA LEU A 97 -5.01 7.37 -4.18
C LEU A 97 -6.35 7.26 -3.45
N ARG A 98 -7.28 6.55 -4.09
CA ARG A 98 -8.60 6.24 -3.54
C ARG A 98 -8.55 5.07 -2.57
N TRP A 99 -7.66 5.14 -1.60
CA TRP A 99 -7.51 4.12 -0.55
C TRP A 99 -8.06 4.69 0.75
N GLY A 100 -9.06 4.03 1.29
CA GLY A 100 -9.69 4.40 2.56
C GLY A 100 -9.53 3.29 3.58
N ASP A 101 -9.53 3.70 4.84
CA ASP A 101 -9.68 2.78 5.96
C ASP A 101 -11.17 2.67 6.28
N PHE A 102 -11.77 1.50 6.02
CA PHE A 102 -13.12 1.19 6.49
C PHE A 102 -12.98 0.53 7.87
N CYS A 103 -12.80 1.37 8.89
CA CYS A 103 -12.86 0.97 10.28
C CYS A 103 -14.24 1.27 10.85
#